data_AF-A0A9D9PRS5-F1
#
_entry.id   AF-A0A9D9PRS5-F1
#
_cell.length_a   1.000
_cell.length_b   1.000
_cell.length_c   1.000
_cell.angle_alpha   90.00
_cell.angle_beta   90.00
_cell.angle_gamma   90.00
#
_symmetry.space_group_name_H-M   'P 1'
#
loop_
_entity.id
_entity.type
_entity.pdbx_description
1 polymer ?
#
loop_
_entity_poly.entity_id
_entity_poly.type
_entity_poly.pdbx_seq_one_letter_code
_entity_poly.pdbx_strand_id
1 'polypeptide(L)'
;MIFQSKQTVDGAPVWEVDTDTQTVRHRNPKTGDRLSLRTTERYVFHTDHIKYYLHHIEEMRPELLQEIVDKGEIYKHLDELDTKVTDAVNRQTDLLMESSRDYQAAVMTGQIDKAGAIGNMLRMQAQRAVNETMIYLWRDE
;
A
#
# COMPACT_ATOMS: atom_id res chain seq x y z
N MET A 1 14.92 -1.61 -3.79
CA MET A 1 15.26 -2.49 -4.94
C MET A 1 14.32 -2.26 -6.12
N ILE A 2 14.71 -2.66 -7.33
CA ILE A 2 13.86 -2.55 -8.53
C ILE A 2 13.55 -3.94 -9.08
N PHE A 3 12.25 -4.23 -9.28
CA PHE A 3 11.76 -5.44 -9.92
C PHE A 3 11.23 -5.10 -11.32
N GLN A 4 11.60 -5.89 -12.33
CA GLN A 4 11.28 -5.64 -13.73
C GLN A 4 10.59 -6.86 -14.32
N SER A 5 9.53 -6.64 -15.09
CA SER A 5 8.82 -7.73 -15.75
C SER A 5 9.65 -8.37 -16.84
N LYS A 6 9.53 -9.69 -17.01
CA LYS A 6 10.11 -10.42 -18.14
C LYS A 6 9.61 -9.95 -19.51
N GLN A 7 8.37 -9.45 -19.58
CA GLN A 7 7.83 -8.88 -20.80
C GLN A 7 8.53 -7.55 -21.11
N THR A 8 8.99 -7.39 -22.35
CA THR A 8 9.66 -6.17 -22.82
C THR A 8 8.98 -5.59 -24.06
N VAL A 9 9.06 -4.27 -24.19
CA VAL A 9 8.68 -3.50 -25.37
C VAL A 9 9.87 -2.62 -25.73
N ASP A 10 10.35 -2.72 -26.96
CA ASP A 10 11.54 -2.00 -27.46
C ASP A 10 12.80 -2.19 -26.57
N GLY A 11 12.97 -3.40 -26.03
CA GLY A 11 14.12 -3.74 -25.17
C GLY A 11 14.02 -3.25 -23.73
N ALA A 12 12.87 -2.72 -23.31
CA ALA A 12 12.64 -2.20 -21.98
C ALA A 12 11.45 -2.89 -21.30
N PRO A 13 11.46 -3.15 -19.97
CA PRO A 13 10.38 -3.88 -19.30
C PRO A 13 9.04 -3.16 -19.39
N VAL A 14 7.95 -3.93 -19.52
CA VAL A 14 6.57 -3.41 -19.57
C VAL A 14 6.14 -2.90 -18.20
N TRP A 15 6.45 -3.66 -17.14
CA TRP A 15 6.18 -3.28 -15.76
C TRP A 15 7.47 -3.20 -14.95
N GLU A 16 7.54 -2.21 -14.08
CA GLU A 16 8.63 -2.06 -13.12
C GLU A 16 8.07 -1.53 -11.81
N VAL A 17 8.59 -2.03 -10.68
CA VAL A 17 8.33 -1.46 -9.36
C VAL A 17 9.65 -1.18 -8.65
N ASP A 18 9.79 0.05 -8.15
CA ASP A 18 10.86 0.47 -7.28
C ASP A 18 10.31 0.49 -5.84
N THR A 19 10.82 -0.43 -5.02
CA THR A 19 10.37 -0.63 -3.63
C THR A 19 10.84 0.49 -2.70
N ASP A 20 11.96 1.15 -3.00
CA ASP A 20 12.51 2.22 -2.17
C ASP A 20 11.71 3.52 -2.36
N THR A 21 11.29 3.78 -3.61
CA THR A 21 10.51 4.97 -3.97
C THR A 21 9.01 4.71 -4.11
N GLN A 22 8.55 3.48 -3.84
CA GLN A 22 7.15 3.05 -3.96
C GLN A 22 6.54 3.44 -5.32
N THR A 23 7.34 3.32 -6.38
CA THR A 23 6.98 3.80 -7.71
C THR A 23 6.77 2.62 -8.64
N VAL A 24 5.57 2.52 -9.23
CA VAL A 24 5.27 1.58 -10.32
C VAL A 24 5.34 2.33 -11.64
N ARG A 25 5.99 1.72 -12.64
CA ARG A 25 6.05 2.20 -14.02
C ARG A 25 5.42 1.19 -14.95
N HIS A 26 4.60 1.67 -15.88
CA HIS A 26 3.97 0.87 -16.93
C HIS A 26 4.27 1.47 -18.30
N ARG A 27 4.78 0.64 -19.22
CA ARG A 27 4.98 1.00 -20.62
C ARG A 27 3.90 0.37 -21.47
N ASN A 28 2.96 1.17 -21.94
CA ASN A 28 1.83 0.68 -22.72
C ASN A 28 2.23 0.39 -24.19
N PRO A 29 2.14 -0.86 -24.67
CA PRO A 29 2.48 -1.21 -26.05
C PRO A 29 1.44 -0.77 -27.09
N LYS A 30 0.22 -0.40 -26.69
CA LYS A 30 -0.91 -0.20 -27.63
C LYS A 30 -1.03 1.20 -28.23
N THR A 31 -0.20 2.15 -27.82
CA THR A 31 -0.29 3.50 -28.37
C THR A 31 0.53 3.57 -29.66
N GLY A 32 -0.08 3.07 -30.75
CA GLY A 32 0.50 2.98 -32.10
C GLY A 32 0.73 4.32 -32.82
N ASP A 33 0.78 5.42 -32.09
CA ASP A 33 1.25 6.70 -32.61
C ASP A 33 2.74 6.84 -32.26
N ARG A 34 3.59 7.17 -33.23
CA ARG A 34 5.05 7.28 -33.02
C ARG A 34 5.44 8.36 -31.99
N LEU A 35 4.46 9.16 -31.54
CA LEU A 35 4.56 10.15 -30.47
C LEU A 35 4.09 9.64 -29.09
N SER A 36 3.26 8.59 -29.03
CA SER A 36 2.73 7.99 -27.80
C SER A 36 3.52 6.80 -27.28
N LEU A 37 4.46 6.27 -28.08
CA LEU A 37 5.49 5.27 -27.74
C LEU A 37 6.46 5.68 -26.59
N ARG A 38 6.15 6.74 -25.83
CA ARG A 38 6.95 7.24 -24.71
C ARG A 38 6.15 7.60 -23.46
N THR A 39 4.85 7.34 -23.40
CA THR A 39 4.11 7.60 -22.15
C THR A 39 4.30 6.43 -21.21
N THR A 40 5.41 6.43 -20.47
CA THR A 40 5.55 5.57 -19.29
C THR A 40 4.61 6.13 -18.24
N GLU A 41 3.52 5.41 -17.96
CA GLU A 41 2.65 5.73 -16.85
C GLU A 41 3.42 5.51 -15.56
N ARG A 42 3.35 6.47 -14.65
CA ARG A 42 4.06 6.44 -13.37
C ARG A 42 3.04 6.59 -12.26
N TYR A 43 3.01 5.60 -11.38
CA TYR A 43 2.16 5.57 -10.19
C TYR A 43 3.08 5.61 -8.96
N VAL A 44 2.82 6.54 -8.05
CA VAL A 44 3.61 6.69 -6.81
C VAL A 44 2.66 6.50 -5.64
N PHE A 45 2.99 5.55 -4.77
CA PHE A 45 2.26 5.35 -3.53
C PHE A 45 2.95 6.15 -2.42
N HIS A 46 2.15 6.74 -1.53
CA HIS A 46 2.63 7.65 -0.48
C HIS A 46 2.34 7.14 0.93
N THR A 47 1.66 6.00 1.06
CA THR A 47 1.20 5.46 2.34
C THR A 47 2.26 4.57 2.98
N ASP A 48 2.47 4.75 4.29
CA ASP A 48 3.51 4.02 5.03
C ASP A 48 3.30 2.50 5.02
N HIS A 49 2.05 2.02 4.93
CA HIS A 49 1.78 0.59 4.85
C HIS A 49 2.19 -0.02 3.50
N ILE A 50 2.16 0.73 2.40
CA ILE A 50 2.69 0.25 1.12
C ILE A 50 4.21 0.14 1.20
N LYS A 51 4.87 1.16 1.77
CA LYS A 51 6.31 1.10 2.05
C LYS A 51 6.66 -0.14 2.89
N TYR A 52 5.93 -0.34 3.99
CA TYR A 52 6.13 -1.45 4.91
C TYR A 52 5.93 -2.81 4.21
N TYR A 53 4.86 -2.95 3.42
CA TYR A 53 4.59 -4.14 2.62
C TYR A 53 5.72 -4.44 1.63
N LEU A 54 6.13 -3.46 0.84
CA LEU A 54 7.14 -3.63 -0.21
C LEU A 54 8.49 -4.05 0.35
N HIS A 55 8.97 -3.39 1.42
CA HIS A 55 10.21 -3.82 2.08
C HIS A 55 10.09 -5.23 2.66
N HIS A 56 8.94 -5.59 3.24
CA HIS A 56 8.76 -6.90 3.82
C HIS A 56 8.71 -8.02 2.78
N ILE A 57 7.92 -7.86 1.70
CA ILE A 57 7.82 -8.88 0.65
C ILE A 57 9.12 -8.98 -0.15
N GLU A 58 9.84 -7.88 -0.36
CA GLU A 58 11.18 -7.88 -0.97
C GLU A 58 12.17 -8.75 -0.17
N GLU A 59 12.17 -8.63 1.16
CA GLU A 59 13.08 -9.38 2.02
C GLU A 59 12.66 -10.85 2.17
N MET A 60 11.35 -11.09 2.34
CA MET A 60 10.85 -12.41 2.74
C MET A 60 10.44 -13.30 1.57
N ARG A 61 9.91 -12.73 0.48
CA ARG A 61 9.38 -13.45 -0.69
C ARG A 61 9.58 -12.65 -1.99
N PRO A 62 10.81 -12.34 -2.37
CA PRO A 62 11.11 -11.60 -3.60
C PRO A 62 10.56 -12.29 -4.86
N GLU A 63 10.46 -13.62 -4.87
CA GLU A 63 9.90 -14.41 -5.96
C GLU A 63 8.41 -14.13 -6.20
N LEU A 64 7.62 -13.96 -5.13
CA LEU A 64 6.20 -13.63 -5.24
C LEU A 64 6.03 -12.21 -5.79
N LEU A 65 6.84 -11.26 -5.30
CA LEU A 65 6.82 -9.89 -5.83
C LEU A 65 7.19 -9.89 -7.33
N GLN A 66 8.21 -10.65 -7.72
CA GLN A 66 8.60 -10.81 -9.12
C GLN A 66 7.48 -11.42 -9.96
N GLU A 67 6.76 -12.42 -9.45
CA GLU A 67 5.63 -13.04 -10.14
C GLU A 67 4.50 -12.03 -10.41
N ILE A 68 4.15 -11.21 -9.42
CA ILE A 68 3.13 -10.15 -9.55
C ILE A 68 3.54 -9.12 -10.62
N VAL A 69 4.83 -8.76 -10.65
CA VAL A 69 5.38 -7.82 -11.65
C VAL A 69 5.36 -8.45 -13.05
N ASP A 70 5.74 -9.74 -13.17
CA ASP A 70 5.73 -10.48 -14.43
C ASP A 70 4.33 -10.65 -15.01
N LYS A 71 3.32 -10.85 -14.15
CA LYS A 71 1.90 -10.89 -14.52
C LYS A 71 1.35 -9.53 -14.94
N GLY A 72 2.05 -8.44 -14.63
CA GLY A 72 1.59 -7.07 -14.87
C GLY A 72 0.47 -6.63 -13.93
N GLU A 73 0.38 -7.26 -12.76
CA GLU A 73 -0.68 -7.01 -11.78
C GLU A 73 -0.23 -6.06 -10.66
N ILE A 74 1.06 -5.68 -10.64
CA ILE A 74 1.67 -4.93 -9.52
C ILE A 74 0.96 -3.62 -9.17
N TYR A 75 0.52 -2.84 -10.15
CA TYR A 75 -0.23 -1.61 -9.87
C TYR A 75 -1.55 -1.92 -9.17
N LYS A 76 -2.37 -2.79 -9.76
CA LYS A 76 -3.67 -3.18 -9.23
C LYS A 76 -3.54 -3.82 -7.85
N HIS A 77 -2.54 -4.66 -7.67
CA HIS A 77 -2.24 -5.33 -6.41
C HIS A 77 -1.96 -4.32 -5.29
N LEU A 78 -1.09 -3.34 -5.54
CA LEU A 78 -0.78 -2.30 -4.56
C LEU A 78 -1.96 -1.35 -4.30
N ASP A 79 -2.73 -1.01 -5.33
CA ASP A 79 -3.94 -0.18 -5.21
C ASP A 79 -5.05 -0.85 -4.36
N GLU A 80 -5.28 -2.14 -4.58
CA GLU A 80 -6.20 -2.94 -3.76
C GLU A 80 -5.70 -3.08 -2.32
N LEU A 81 -4.40 -3.29 -2.13
CA LEU A 81 -3.79 -3.36 -0.81
C LEU A 81 -3.95 -2.03 -0.07
N ASP A 82 -3.65 -0.91 -0.73
CA ASP A 82 -3.75 0.44 -0.17
C ASP A 82 -5.17 0.72 0.33
N THR A 83 -6.16 0.38 -0.49
CA THR A 83 -7.59 0.52 -0.17
C THR A 83 -7.98 -0.37 1.01
N LYS A 84 -7.71 -1.68 0.93
CA LYS A 84 -8.11 -2.66 1.96
C LYS A 84 -7.47 -2.37 3.31
N VAL A 85 -6.20 -1.98 3.32
CA VAL A 85 -5.48 -1.64 4.55
C VAL A 85 -6.03 -0.34 5.13
N THR A 86 -6.26 0.68 4.31
CA THR A 86 -6.87 1.95 4.77
C THR A 86 -8.24 1.71 5.42
N ASP A 87 -9.09 0.91 4.78
CA ASP A 87 -10.41 0.55 5.32
C ASP A 87 -10.32 -0.26 6.60
N ALA A 88 -9.36 -1.18 6.71
CA ALA A 88 -9.14 -1.97 7.92
C ALA A 88 -8.66 -1.09 9.07
N VAL A 89 -7.74 -0.16 8.81
CA VAL A 89 -7.25 0.80 9.82
C VAL A 89 -8.36 1.70 10.31
N ASN A 90 -9.20 2.24 9.41
CA ASN A 90 -10.32 3.08 9.80
C ASN A 90 -11.30 2.30 10.68
N ARG A 91 -11.72 1.10 10.25
CA ARG A 91 -12.61 0.23 11.03
C ARG A 91 -12.03 -0.11 12.40
N GLN A 92 -10.75 -0.47 12.47
CA GLN A 92 -10.09 -0.78 13.74
C GLN A 92 -9.97 0.46 14.64
N THR A 93 -9.76 1.64 14.06
CA THR A 93 -9.71 2.91 14.79
C THR A 93 -11.07 3.21 15.43
N ASP A 94 -12.16 3.04 14.68
CA ASP A 94 -13.52 3.26 15.17
C ASP A 94 -13.85 2.33 16.34
N LEU A 95 -13.54 1.04 16.22
CA LEU A 95 -13.72 0.05 17.31
C LEU A 95 -12.91 0.41 18.57
N LEU A 96 -11.67 0.88 18.39
CA LEU A 96 -10.84 1.34 19.51
C LEU A 96 -11.41 2.60 20.17
N MET A 97 -11.95 3.53 19.38
CA MET A 97 -12.60 4.74 19.89
C MET A 97 -13.88 4.43 20.65
N GLU A 98 -14.72 3.51 20.15
CA GLU A 98 -15.94 3.06 20.80
C GLU A 98 -15.65 2.38 22.15
N SER A 99 -14.60 1.57 22.22
CA SER A 99 -14.21 0.85 23.43
C SER A 99 -13.37 1.67 24.42
N SER A 100 -12.80 2.79 24.00
CA SER A 100 -11.95 3.64 24.84
C SER A 100 -12.78 4.54 25.76
N ARG A 101 -12.78 4.21 27.06
CA ARG A 101 -13.46 5.03 28.09
C ARG A 101 -12.94 6.47 28.12
N ASP A 102 -11.64 6.66 27.98
CA ASP A 102 -11.02 7.99 28.02
C ASP A 102 -11.40 8.84 26.80
N TYR A 103 -11.50 8.21 25.63
CA TYR A 103 -11.98 8.87 24.42
C TYR A 103 -13.44 9.30 24.57
N GLN A 104 -14.31 8.38 24.99
CA GLN A 104 -15.74 8.65 25.19
C GLN A 104 -15.96 9.75 26.23
N ALA A 105 -15.23 9.72 27.35
CA ALA A 105 -15.31 10.77 28.37
C ALA A 105 -14.84 12.15 27.85
N ALA A 106 -13.77 12.19 27.05
CA ALA A 106 -13.30 13.42 26.44
C ALA A 106 -14.32 14.00 25.45
N VAL A 107 -14.95 13.16 24.63
CA VAL A 107 -16.02 13.57 23.70
C VAL A 107 -17.25 14.09 24.46
N MET A 108 -17.74 13.36 25.47
CA MET A 108 -18.92 13.75 26.26
C MET A 108 -18.72 15.07 27.01
N THR A 109 -17.50 15.38 27.43
CA THR A 109 -17.18 16.62 28.15
C THR A 109 -16.75 17.77 27.24
N GLY A 110 -16.76 17.57 25.92
CA GLY A 110 -16.40 18.61 24.95
C GLY A 110 -14.90 18.97 24.91
N GLN A 111 -14.02 18.10 25.42
CA GLN A 111 -12.57 18.31 25.41
C GLN A 111 -11.97 17.91 24.06
N ILE A 112 -12.16 18.76 23.04
CA ILE A 112 -11.80 18.47 21.64
C ILE A 112 -10.31 18.12 21.49
N ASP A 113 -9.41 18.89 22.10
CA ASP A 113 -7.96 18.64 22.01
C ASP A 113 -7.58 17.27 22.60
N LYS A 114 -8.20 16.91 23.73
CA LYS A 114 -7.97 15.64 24.40
C LYS A 114 -8.54 14.47 23.58
N ALA A 115 -9.76 14.61 23.06
CA ALA A 115 -10.36 13.62 22.18
C ALA A 115 -9.52 13.41 20.91
N GLY A 116 -9.02 14.50 20.30
CA GLY A 116 -8.12 14.44 19.15
C GLY A 116 -6.80 13.73 19.47
N ALA A 117 -6.17 14.04 20.61
CA ALA A 117 -4.93 13.38 21.03
C ALA A 117 -5.12 11.87 21.25
N ILE A 118 -6.18 11.48 21.95
CA ILE A 118 -6.52 10.07 22.19
C ILE A 118 -6.85 9.39 20.85
N GLY A 119 -7.67 10.03 20.01
CA GLY A 119 -8.04 9.51 18.69
C GLY A 119 -6.84 9.22 17.80
N ASN A 120 -5.87 10.14 17.76
CA ASN A 120 -4.61 9.93 17.03
C ASN A 120 -3.80 8.76 17.60
N MET A 121 -3.73 8.61 18.92
CA MET A 121 -3.08 7.45 19.56
C MET A 121 -3.75 6.13 19.17
N LEU A 122 -5.08 6.07 19.21
CA LEU A 122 -5.85 4.88 18.84
C LEU A 122 -5.70 4.56 17.34
N ARG A 123 -5.65 5.58 16.47
CA ARG A 123 -5.36 5.38 15.05
C ARG A 123 -3.96 4.80 14.82
N MET A 124 -2.94 5.26 15.55
CA MET A 124 -1.60 4.67 15.48
C MET A 124 -1.58 3.21 15.96
N GLN A 125 -2.35 2.88 16.99
CA GLN A 125 -2.49 1.49 17.47
C GLN A 125 -3.18 0.61 16.41
N ALA A 126 -4.28 1.09 15.81
CA ALA A 126 -4.96 0.42 14.72
C ALA A 126 -4.02 0.16 13.53
N GLN A 127 -3.25 1.17 13.11
CA GLN A 127 -2.29 1.05 12.01
C GLN A 127 -1.25 -0.05 12.28
N ARG A 128 -0.68 -0.10 13.48
CA ARG A 128 0.31 -1.13 13.85
C ARG A 128 -0.29 -2.52 13.80
N ALA A 129 -1.46 -2.72 14.42
CA ALA A 129 -2.14 -4.01 14.45
C ALA A 129 -2.50 -4.51 13.03
N VAL A 130 -2.97 -3.61 12.16
CA VAL A 130 -3.31 -3.95 10.77
C VAL A 130 -2.05 -4.25 9.96
N ASN A 131 -0.98 -3.45 10.09
CA ASN A 131 0.28 -3.69 9.37
C ASN A 131 0.91 -5.04 9.75
N GLU A 132 0.91 -5.38 11.04
CA GLU A 132 1.39 -6.69 11.50
C GLU A 132 0.55 -7.82 10.88
N THR A 133 -0.78 -7.70 10.87
CA THR A 133 -1.69 -8.71 10.32
C THR A 133 -1.61 -8.82 8.80
N MET A 134 -1.41 -7.71 8.10
CA MET A 134 -1.24 -7.64 6.64
C MET A 134 -0.06 -8.51 6.20
N ILE A 135 1.00 -8.66 7.00
CA ILE A 135 2.09 -9.57 6.67
C ILE A 135 1.67 -11.04 6.78
N TYR A 136 0.86 -11.38 7.79
CA TYR A 136 0.47 -12.77 8.08
C TYR A 136 -0.62 -13.30 7.16
N LEU A 137 -1.59 -12.47 6.73
CA LEU A 137 -2.69 -12.92 5.87
C LEU A 137 -2.25 -13.33 4.47
N TRP A 138 -1.07 -12.89 4.03
CA TRP A 138 -0.54 -13.29 2.72
C TRP A 138 0.35 -14.53 2.82
N ARG A 139 0.49 -15.17 3.99
CA ARG A 139 1.37 -16.34 4.18
C ARG A 139 0.91 -17.62 3.50
N ASP A 140 -0.39 -17.88 3.34
CA ASP A 140 -0.86 -19.14 2.78
C ASP A 140 -2.23 -18.97 2.10
N GLU A 141 -2.24 -19.03 0.76
CA GLU A 141 -3.28 -19.68 -0.06
C GLU A 141 -2.60 -20.41 -1.23
#